data_AF-A0A4V0ZJG7-F1
#
_entry.id   AF-A0A4V0ZJG7-F1
#
_cell.length_a   1.000
_cell.length_b   1.000
_cell.length_c   1.000
_cell.angle_alpha   90.00
_cell.angle_beta   90.00
_cell.angle_gamma   90.00
#
_symmetry.space_group_name_H-M   'P 1'
#
loop_
_entity.id
_entity.type
_entity.pdbx_description
1 polymer ?
#
loop_
_entity_poly.entity_id
_entity_poly.type
_entity_poly.pdbx_seq_one_letter_code
_entity_poly.pdbx_strand_id
1 'polypeptide(L)'
;MDLAAGVSLRQLRVLIDALPPTSALGRALNGNAWSDETHLLAFIADALQVSNAQVAAAAGAKSVKKPKPLPRPETAEHSRDEDPNAEAREAHKALVAQVMPGR
;
A
#
# COMPACT_ATOMS: atom_id res chain seq x y z
N MET A 1 15.86 32.31 -19.68
CA MET A 1 17.06 32.06 -18.88
C MET A 1 17.91 31.09 -19.64
N ASP A 2 19.08 31.53 -20.09
CA ASP A 2 20.02 30.73 -20.87
C ASP A 2 20.72 29.73 -19.94
N LEU A 3 20.43 28.44 -20.11
CA LEU A 3 21.04 27.35 -19.34
C LEU A 3 22.48 27.06 -19.81
N ALA A 4 22.97 27.75 -20.85
CA ALA A 4 24.34 27.60 -21.38
C ALA A 4 25.39 28.36 -20.57
N ALA A 5 25.01 29.30 -19.70
CA ALA A 5 25.90 29.88 -18.71
C ALA A 5 26.01 28.91 -17.51
N GLY A 6 27.16 28.26 -17.36
CA GLY A 6 27.38 27.21 -16.37
C GLY A 6 26.90 27.58 -14.96
N VAL A 7 26.22 26.63 -14.32
CA VAL A 7 25.76 26.77 -12.93
C VAL A 7 26.96 26.77 -11.99
N SER A 8 27.10 27.80 -11.16
CA SER A 8 28.14 27.81 -10.12
C SER A 8 27.83 26.80 -9.01
N LEU A 9 28.85 26.29 -8.31
CA LEU A 9 28.66 25.34 -7.20
C LEU A 9 27.74 25.89 -6.10
N ARG A 10 27.78 27.20 -5.85
CA ARG A 10 26.88 27.87 -4.89
C ARG A 10 25.42 27.82 -5.38
N GLN A 11 25.18 28.09 -6.66
CA GLN A 11 23.84 27.99 -7.24
C GLN A 11 23.33 26.55 -7.24
N LEU A 12 24.18 25.58 -7.59
CA LEU A 12 23.83 24.17 -7.52
C LEU A 12 23.46 23.75 -6.10
N ARG A 13 24.23 24.18 -5.08
CA ARG A 13 23.93 23.94 -3.67
C ARG A 13 22.56 24.49 -3.27
N VAL A 14 22.26 25.72 -3.64
CA VAL A 14 20.95 26.35 -3.35
C VAL A 14 19.80 25.58 -4.01
N LEU A 15 19.98 25.14 -5.26
CA LEU A 15 18.97 24.34 -5.95
C LEU A 15 18.74 22.98 -5.27
N ILE A 16 19.79 22.32 -4.79
CA ILE A 16 19.70 21.06 -4.04
C ILE A 16 19.00 21.28 -2.70
N ASP A 17 19.38 22.30 -1.94
CA ASP A 17 18.80 22.59 -0.62
C ASP A 17 17.33 23.04 -0.73
N ALA A 18 16.91 23.58 -1.87
CA ALA A 18 15.53 23.98 -2.15
C ALA A 18 14.66 22.85 -2.74
N LEU A 19 15.21 21.65 -2.94
CA LEU A 19 14.43 20.52 -3.45
C LEU A 19 13.34 20.12 -2.44
N PRO A 20 12.12 19.79 -2.90
CA PRO A 20 11.09 19.30 -2.02
C PRO A 20 11.51 17.96 -1.39
N PRO A 21 11.04 17.64 -0.17
CA PRO A 21 11.31 16.36 0.49
C PRO A 21 10.90 15.14 -0.36
N THR A 22 9.87 15.31 -1.19
CA THR A 22 9.35 14.30 -2.12
C THR A 22 10.14 14.21 -3.43
N SER A 23 11.24 14.96 -3.60
CA SER A 23 12.12 14.84 -4.77
C SER A 23 12.83 13.48 -4.82
N ALA A 24 13.38 13.12 -5.98
CA ALA A 24 14.14 11.87 -6.13
C ALA A 24 15.36 11.83 -5.20
N LEU A 25 16.06 12.97 -5.03
CA LEU A 25 17.17 13.10 -4.10
C LEU A 25 16.70 13.02 -2.64
N GLY A 26 15.60 13.70 -2.30
CA GLY A 26 15.02 13.67 -0.96
C GLY A 26 14.66 12.24 -0.51
N ARG A 27 14.08 11.45 -1.42
CA ARG A 27 13.86 10.00 -1.22
C ARG A 27 15.17 9.23 -1.07
N ALA A 28 16.13 9.42 -1.98
CA ALA A 28 17.39 8.69 -1.92
C ALA A 28 18.15 8.90 -0.59
N LEU A 29 18.03 10.09 0.02
CA LEU A 29 18.70 10.42 1.28
C LEU A 29 17.91 10.03 2.52
N ASN A 30 16.57 10.20 2.51
CA ASN A 30 15.72 9.99 3.69
C ASN A 30 14.91 8.68 3.64
N GLY A 31 15.06 7.89 2.58
CA GLY A 31 14.32 6.66 2.33
C GLY A 31 13.01 6.90 1.58
N ASN A 32 11.89 6.75 2.25
CA ASN A 32 10.58 6.85 1.61
C ASN A 32 10.07 8.31 1.57
N ALA A 33 9.12 8.58 0.68
CA ALA A 33 8.53 9.92 0.52
C ALA A 33 7.32 10.18 1.43
N TRP A 34 6.93 9.24 2.29
CA TRP A 34 5.76 9.43 3.13
C TRP A 34 6.10 10.31 4.32
N SER A 35 5.35 11.39 4.47
CA SER A 35 5.36 12.18 5.70
C SER A 35 4.67 11.41 6.83
N ASP A 36 4.86 11.86 8.08
CA ASP A 36 4.13 11.33 9.24
C ASP A 36 2.61 11.46 9.05
N GLU A 37 2.15 12.58 8.49
CA GLU A 37 0.74 12.78 8.14
C GLU A 37 0.25 11.71 7.16
N THR A 38 1.08 11.34 6.18
CA THR A 38 0.73 10.28 5.21
C THR A 38 0.57 8.93 5.90
N HIS A 39 1.47 8.60 6.84
CA HIS A 39 1.36 7.36 7.63
C HIS A 39 0.09 7.36 8.49
N LEU A 40 -0.22 8.47 9.16
CA LEU A 40 -1.42 8.61 9.99
C LEU A 40 -2.70 8.51 9.16
N LEU A 41 -2.75 9.16 7.99
CA LEU A 41 -3.89 9.08 7.08
C LEU A 41 -4.10 7.65 6.56
N ALA A 42 -3.03 6.95 6.22
CA ALA A 42 -3.12 5.55 5.80
C ALA A 42 -3.63 4.66 6.95
N PHE A 43 -3.20 4.90 8.19
CA PHE A 43 -3.70 4.20 9.37
C PHE A 43 -5.20 4.45 9.60
N ILE A 44 -5.65 5.70 9.49
CA ILE A 44 -7.07 6.06 9.60
C ILE A 44 -7.89 5.37 8.50
N ALA A 45 -7.39 5.38 7.25
CA ALA A 45 -8.06 4.74 6.13
C ALA A 45 -8.25 3.23 6.37
N ASP A 46 -7.22 2.53 6.87
CA ASP A 46 -7.31 1.11 7.18
C ASP A 46 -8.32 0.82 8.30
N ALA A 47 -8.31 1.62 9.36
CA ALA A 47 -9.26 1.50 10.46
C ALA A 47 -10.72 1.70 9.98
N LEU A 48 -10.94 2.67 9.10
CA LEU A 48 -12.25 2.91 8.48
C LEU A 48 -12.70 1.74 7.61
N GLN A 49 -11.80 1.15 6.81
CA GLN A 49 -12.14 -0.04 6.02
C GLN A 49 -12.57 -1.21 6.92
N VAL A 50 -11.85 -1.46 8.01
CA VAL A 50 -12.20 -2.51 8.99
C VAL A 50 -13.56 -2.23 9.63
N SER A 51 -13.81 -0.99 10.06
CA SER A 51 -15.08 -0.57 10.65
C SER A 51 -16.25 -0.80 9.68
N ASN A 52 -16.10 -0.37 8.42
CA ASN A 52 -17.13 -0.56 7.40
C ASN A 52 -17.41 -2.04 7.12
N ALA A 53 -16.36 -2.88 7.10
CA ALA A 53 -16.54 -4.33 6.97
C ALA A 53 -17.31 -4.93 8.16
N GLN A 54 -17.00 -4.52 9.39
CA GLN A 54 -17.73 -4.95 10.58
C GLN A 54 -19.21 -4.54 10.54
N VAL A 55 -19.49 -3.29 10.15
CA VAL A 55 -20.85 -2.78 10.00
C VAL A 55 -21.62 -3.56 8.93
N ALA A 56 -21.00 -3.83 7.78
CA ALA A 56 -21.62 -4.63 6.72
C ALA A 56 -21.93 -6.06 7.19
N ALA A 57 -21.02 -6.69 7.93
CA ALA A 57 -21.23 -8.02 8.49
C ALA A 57 -22.39 -8.02 9.50
N ALA A 58 -22.44 -7.03 10.39
CA ALA A 58 -23.54 -6.87 11.34
C ALA A 58 -24.90 -6.60 10.67
N ALA A 59 -24.89 -5.92 9.51
CA ALA A 59 -26.07 -5.70 8.68
C ALA A 59 -26.52 -6.94 7.88
N GLY A 60 -25.85 -8.08 8.04
CA GLY A 60 -26.22 -9.35 7.39
C GLY A 60 -25.63 -9.57 6.01
N ALA A 61 -24.62 -8.78 5.61
CA ALA A 61 -23.90 -9.05 4.37
C ALA A 61 -23.19 -10.42 4.46
N LYS A 62 -23.50 -11.30 3.52
CA LYS A 62 -22.85 -12.62 3.42
C LYS A 62 -21.46 -12.45 2.81
N SER A 63 -20.47 -13.15 3.36
CA SER A 63 -19.10 -13.21 2.81
C SER A 63 -18.37 -11.86 2.79
N VAL A 64 -18.49 -11.05 3.84
CA VAL A 64 -17.64 -9.85 3.99
C VAL A 64 -16.18 -10.24 4.07
N LYS A 65 -15.38 -9.75 3.13
CA LYS A 65 -13.93 -9.98 3.11
C LYS A 65 -13.24 -9.09 4.12
N LYS A 66 -12.25 -9.63 4.82
CA LYS A 66 -11.34 -8.82 5.65
C LYS A 66 -10.60 -7.84 4.72
N PRO A 67 -10.70 -6.52 4.95
CA PRO A 67 -9.97 -5.56 4.13
C PRO A 67 -8.47 -5.72 4.34
N LYS A 68 -7.72 -5.52 3.26
CA LYS A 68 -6.25 -5.50 3.28
C LYS A 68 -5.80 -4.06 3.58
N PRO A 69 -4.82 -3.86 4.47
CA PRO A 69 -4.23 -2.54 4.69
C PRO A 69 -3.70 -1.93 3.38
N LEU A 70 -3.74 -0.60 3.27
CA LEU A 70 -3.10 0.11 2.16
C LEU A 70 -1.59 -0.23 2.10
N PRO A 71 -1.00 -0.34 0.91
CA PRO A 71 0.43 -0.63 0.79
C PRO A 71 1.25 0.50 1.43
N ARG A 72 2.14 0.16 2.36
CA ARG A 72 3.09 1.11 2.96
C ARG A 72 4.42 1.05 2.23
N PRO A 73 5.24 2.12 2.22
CA PRO A 73 6.54 2.10 1.56
C PRO A 73 7.44 0.95 2.00
N GLU A 74 7.40 0.59 3.29
CA GLU A 74 8.15 -0.53 3.87
C GLU A 74 7.59 -1.92 3.54
N THR A 75 6.35 -2.01 3.06
CA THR A 75 5.66 -3.29 2.75
C THR A 75 5.18 -3.39 1.30
N ALA A 76 5.44 -2.38 0.46
CA ALA A 76 4.96 -2.30 -0.91
C ALA A 76 5.51 -3.43 -1.80
N GLU A 77 6.66 -4.01 -1.46
CA GLU A 77 7.20 -5.19 -2.16
C GLU A 77 6.42 -6.48 -1.88
N HIS A 78 5.67 -6.55 -0.78
CA HIS A 78 4.94 -7.74 -0.31
C HIS A 78 3.42 -7.68 -0.55
N SER A 79 2.90 -6.61 -1.16
CA SER A 79 1.46 -6.42 -1.36
C SER A 79 0.91 -6.96 -2.68
N ARG A 80 1.77 -7.53 -3.54
CA ARG A 80 1.33 -8.16 -4.80
C ARG A 80 0.58 -9.46 -4.51
N ASP A 81 -0.75 -9.36 -4.57
CA ASP A 81 -1.67 -10.42 -4.98
C ASP A 81 -1.62 -11.78 -4.29
N GLU A 82 -1.02 -11.91 -3.11
CA GLU A 82 -1.21 -13.13 -2.32
C GLU A 82 -2.62 -13.09 -1.71
N ASP A 83 -3.52 -13.94 -2.21
CA ASP A 83 -4.74 -14.31 -1.51
C ASP A 83 -4.33 -15.31 -0.42
N PRO A 84 -4.24 -14.90 0.86
CA PRO A 84 -3.78 -15.78 1.93
C PRO A 84 -4.72 -16.97 2.17
N ASN A 85 -5.88 -16.97 1.52
CA ASN A 85 -6.88 -18.02 1.61
C ASN A 85 -7.04 -18.82 0.31
N ALA A 86 -6.16 -18.63 -0.68
CA ALA A 86 -6.19 -19.40 -1.93
C ALA A 86 -6.04 -20.90 -1.66
N GLU A 87 -5.05 -21.27 -0.84
CA GLU A 87 -4.77 -22.67 -0.50
C GLU A 87 -5.94 -23.31 0.26
N ALA A 88 -6.55 -22.59 1.20
CA ALA A 88 -7.71 -23.07 1.94
C ALA A 88 -8.96 -23.26 1.04
N ARG A 89 -9.14 -22.41 0.02
CA ARG A 89 -10.23 -22.57 -0.96
C ARG A 89 -10.01 -23.80 -1.85
N GLU A 90 -8.78 -24.02 -2.31
CA GLU A 90 -8.44 -25.23 -3.08
C GLU A 90 -8.59 -26.50 -2.24
N ALA A 91 -8.18 -26.47 -0.97
CA ALA A 91 -8.38 -27.57 -0.03
C ALA A 91 -9.88 -27.86 0.20
N HIS A 92 -10.70 -26.82 0.39
CA HIS A 92 -12.15 -26.98 0.52
C HIS A 92 -12.77 -27.56 -0.76
N LYS A 93 -12.34 -27.10 -1.94
CA LYS A 93 -12.79 -27.60 -3.24
C LYS A 93 -12.43 -29.08 -3.45
N ALA A 94 -11.23 -29.48 -3.03
CA ALA A 94 -10.79 -30.87 -3.07
C ALA A 94 -11.62 -31.77 -2.12
N LEU A 95 -11.88 -31.30 -0.90
CA LEU A 95 -12.73 -31.99 0.07
C LEU A 95 -14.16 -32.18 -0.45
N VAL A 96 -14.76 -31.13 -1.02
CA VAL A 96 -16.11 -31.20 -1.61
C VAL A 96 -16.15 -32.21 -2.78
N ALA A 97 -15.13 -32.23 -3.63
CA ALA A 97 -15.02 -33.18 -4.73
C ALA A 97 -14.89 -34.64 -4.26
N GLN A 98 -14.24 -34.86 -3.12
CA GLN A 98 -14.08 -36.20 -2.53
C GLN A 98 -15.37 -36.72 -1.87
N VAL A 99 -16.15 -35.84 -1.26
CA VAL A 99 -17.38 -36.18 -0.53
C VAL A 99 -18.60 -36.37 -1.47
N MET A 100 -18.58 -35.76 -2.66
CA MET A 100 -19.68 -35.84 -3.64
C MET A 100 -19.17 -36.24 -5.04
N PRO A 101 -18.79 -37.51 -5.26
CA PRO A 101 -18.44 -37.96 -6.61
C PRO A 101 -19.72 -38.16 -7.45
N GLY A 102 -19.98 -37.25 -8.40
CA GLY A 102 -20.90 -37.49 -9.52
C GLY A 102 -22.25 -36.76 -9.51
N ARG A 103 -22.27 -35.44 -9.30
CA ARG A 103 -23.44 -34.60 -9.65
C ARG A 103 -23.09 -33.58 -10.71
#